data_AF-A0AAX3LX49-F1
#
_entry.id   AF-A0AAX3LX49-F1
#
_cell.length_a   1.000
_cell.length_b   1.000
_cell.length_c   1.000
_cell.angle_alpha   90.00
_cell.angle_beta   90.00
_cell.angle_gamma   90.00
#
_symmetry.space_group_name_H-M   'P 1'
#
loop_
_entity.id
_entity.type
_entity.pdbx_description
1 polymer ?
#
loop_
_entity_poly.entity_id
_entity_poly.type
_entity_poly.pdbx_seq_one_letter_code
_entity_poly.pdbx_strand_id
1 'polypeptide(L)'
;MSFDLLLLIAFIIVFIVMFRRIARRHQGDSWSIKANQRFFRSAVAAPTSIVPAGHPCVPLVLRLENALPADYAHQLRQRVMTEHPDMTEEEWNWRWVEMRRYFLICALFNQMPMFSSKVDDIWHEMLMFTREYQQFCDRFFGYMLHHSPHGQSVSQPDQCALFDWAYSQLFPITRPNSRLWNGFFNYPLALSTMNNLYSFNEYRIDHSLFNRHTFNHIPEAKTAILYLSKQFQDHNKQALQKTPPARYNKQSKHHTYDNGNYTSPSDNYGLGLSGCAAVYYSQNDVQHFCPAVNQYLPADVQTLQSYNASSSCGTGYMSTDSGSGRSGHHSHGSDSYDSSHSHSGNDSSSSSCSSDSSGSSCGGGGGD
;
A
#
# COMPACT_ATOMS: atom_id res chain seq x y z
N MET A 1 -4.18 -45.28 38.04
CA MET A 1 -5.00 -44.94 36.86
C MET A 1 -4.36 -45.57 35.64
N SER A 2 -5.14 -46.05 34.67
CA SER A 2 -4.58 -46.56 33.40
C SER A 2 -4.00 -45.41 32.58
N PHE A 3 -2.99 -45.73 31.76
CA PHE A 3 -2.35 -44.80 30.84
C PHE A 3 -3.37 -44.17 29.86
N ASP A 4 -4.36 -44.96 29.43
CA ASP A 4 -5.42 -44.55 28.52
C ASP A 4 -6.33 -43.44 29.11
N LEU A 5 -6.55 -43.47 30.43
CA LEU A 5 -7.33 -42.43 31.11
C LEU A 5 -6.60 -41.09 31.12
N LEU A 6 -5.27 -41.11 31.27
CA LEU A 6 -4.43 -39.91 31.19
C LEU A 6 -4.37 -39.35 29.77
N LEU A 7 -4.28 -40.21 28.76
CA LEU A 7 -4.38 -39.83 27.34
C LEU A 7 -5.73 -39.19 27.00
N LEU A 8 -6.84 -39.77 27.47
CA LEU A 8 -8.19 -39.22 27.26
C LEU A 8 -8.33 -37.83 27.89
N ILE A 9 -7.89 -37.66 29.14
CA ILE A 9 -7.94 -36.38 29.85
C ILE A 9 -7.06 -35.33 29.16
N ALA A 10 -5.85 -35.69 28.72
CA ALA A 10 -4.98 -34.79 27.96
C ALA A 10 -5.64 -34.34 26.63
N PHE A 11 -6.27 -35.25 25.90
CA PHE A 11 -6.97 -34.92 24.66
C PHE A 11 -8.16 -33.98 24.88
N ILE A 12 -8.95 -34.21 25.93
CA ILE A 12 -10.06 -33.33 26.33
C ILE A 12 -9.56 -31.93 26.72
N ILE A 13 -8.45 -31.83 27.45
CA ILE A 13 -7.85 -30.53 27.83
C ILE A 13 -7.35 -29.78 26.59
N VAL A 14 -6.64 -30.45 25.68
CA VAL A 14 -6.19 -29.85 24.40
C VAL A 14 -7.38 -29.39 23.56
N PHE A 15 -8.44 -30.19 23.46
CA PHE A 15 -9.66 -29.84 22.75
C PHE A 15 -10.36 -28.61 23.37
N ILE A 16 -10.50 -28.56 24.70
CA ILE A 16 -11.07 -27.40 25.41
C ILE A 16 -10.21 -26.14 25.22
N VAL A 17 -8.88 -26.27 25.22
CA VAL A 17 -7.96 -25.14 24.98
C VAL A 17 -8.04 -24.65 23.53
N MET A 18 -8.09 -25.55 22.54
CA MET A 18 -8.31 -25.19 21.13
C MET A 18 -9.67 -24.52 20.93
N PHE A 19 -10.74 -25.11 21.45
CA PHE A 19 -12.10 -24.57 21.34
C PHE A 19 -12.21 -23.18 21.98
N ARG A 20 -11.61 -22.99 23.17
CA ARG A 20 -11.51 -21.68 23.83
C ARG A 20 -10.57 -20.68 23.14
N ARG A 21 -9.71 -21.12 22.22
CA ARG A 21 -8.85 -20.26 21.38
C ARG A 21 -9.59 -19.86 20.09
N ILE A 22 -10.37 -20.77 19.51
CA ILE A 22 -11.24 -20.53 18.35
C ILE A 22 -12.40 -19.59 18.73
N ALA A 23 -13.11 -19.86 19.81
CA ALA A 23 -14.21 -19.02 20.29
C ALA A 23 -13.75 -17.57 20.64
N ARG A 24 -12.51 -17.41 21.11
CA ARG A 24 -11.93 -16.09 21.39
C ARG A 24 -11.45 -15.33 20.14
N ARG A 25 -11.17 -16.01 19.02
CA ARG A 25 -10.90 -15.36 17.73
C ARG A 25 -12.18 -14.76 17.14
N HIS A 26 -13.23 -15.57 16.98
CA HIS A 26 -14.52 -15.14 16.43
C HIS A 26 -15.13 -13.89 17.10
N GLN A 27 -14.88 -13.66 18.40
CA GLN A 27 -15.41 -12.51 19.11
C GLN A 27 -14.69 -11.18 18.76
N GLY A 28 -13.39 -11.22 18.43
CA GLY A 28 -12.65 -10.08 17.90
C GLY A 28 -12.99 -9.81 16.43
N ASP A 29 -13.07 -10.89 15.64
CA ASP A 29 -13.39 -10.83 14.21
C ASP A 29 -14.78 -10.19 13.99
N SER A 30 -15.80 -10.58 14.77
CA SER A 30 -17.16 -10.05 14.66
C SER A 30 -17.27 -8.53 14.86
N TRP A 31 -16.42 -7.92 15.70
CA TRP A 31 -16.41 -6.47 15.88
C TRP A 31 -15.78 -5.76 14.67
N SER A 32 -14.65 -6.28 14.17
CA SER A 32 -13.97 -5.77 12.98
C SER A 32 -14.88 -5.83 11.74
N ILE A 33 -15.54 -6.98 11.54
CA ILE A 33 -16.53 -7.21 10.47
C ILE A 33 -17.66 -6.17 10.54
N LYS A 34 -18.32 -6.02 11.70
CA LYS A 34 -19.43 -5.05 11.86
C LYS A 34 -18.97 -3.60 11.64
N ALA A 35 -17.76 -3.25 12.07
CA ALA A 35 -17.19 -1.93 11.81
C ALA A 35 -16.93 -1.70 10.32
N ASN A 36 -16.46 -2.71 9.59
CA ASN A 36 -16.23 -2.64 8.14
C ASN A 36 -17.53 -2.56 7.34
N GLN A 37 -18.52 -3.39 7.67
CA GLN A 37 -19.88 -3.34 7.10
C GLN A 37 -20.53 -1.97 7.32
N ARG A 38 -20.45 -1.41 8.54
CA ARG A 38 -20.96 -0.07 8.85
C ARG A 38 -20.23 1.01 8.05
N PHE A 39 -18.92 0.87 7.87
CA PHE A 39 -18.13 1.82 7.08
C PHE A 39 -18.61 1.83 5.62
N PHE A 40 -18.65 0.69 4.94
CA PHE A 40 -18.99 0.66 3.50
C PHE A 40 -20.44 1.05 3.23
N ARG A 41 -21.39 0.69 4.10
CA ARG A 41 -22.79 1.15 4.03
C ARG A 41 -22.99 2.66 4.25
N SER A 42 -22.01 3.35 4.83
CA SER A 42 -22.04 4.81 5.03
C SER A 42 -20.99 5.56 4.20
N ALA A 43 -20.26 4.84 3.35
CA ALA A 43 -19.35 5.41 2.38
C ALA A 43 -20.09 6.04 1.20
N VAL A 44 -19.39 6.91 0.46
CA VAL A 44 -19.82 7.28 -0.90
C VAL A 44 -19.81 6.03 -1.78
N ALA A 45 -20.79 5.94 -2.69
CA ALA A 45 -20.89 4.83 -3.63
C ALA A 45 -19.62 4.69 -4.47
N ALA A 46 -19.27 3.45 -4.82
CA ALA A 46 -18.12 3.19 -5.69
C ALA A 46 -18.34 3.85 -7.07
N PRO A 47 -17.31 4.46 -7.66
CA PRO A 47 -17.46 5.16 -8.94
C PRO A 47 -17.71 4.16 -10.07
N THR A 48 -18.62 4.51 -10.98
CA THR A 48 -18.87 3.72 -12.20
C THR A 48 -17.69 3.78 -13.15
N SER A 49 -17.14 4.98 -13.37
CA SER A 49 -15.95 5.21 -14.18
C SER A 49 -14.67 4.93 -13.40
N ILE A 50 -13.76 4.11 -13.96
CA ILE A 50 -12.52 3.73 -13.27
C ILE A 50 -11.56 4.94 -13.13
N VAL A 51 -11.43 5.73 -14.20
CA VAL A 51 -10.63 6.98 -14.28
C VAL A 51 -11.55 8.19 -14.54
N PRO A 52 -11.11 9.44 -14.30
CA PRO A 52 -11.87 10.62 -14.67
C PRO A 52 -12.18 10.71 -16.17
N ALA A 53 -13.30 11.35 -16.51
CA ALA A 53 -13.69 11.56 -17.90
C ALA A 53 -12.63 12.38 -18.67
N GLY A 54 -12.30 11.95 -19.88
CA GLY A 54 -11.28 12.58 -20.73
C GLY A 54 -9.83 12.27 -20.33
N HIS A 55 -9.58 11.50 -19.26
CA HIS A 55 -8.22 11.14 -18.86
C HIS A 55 -7.49 10.32 -19.93
N PRO A 56 -6.16 10.50 -20.17
CA PRO A 56 -5.42 9.78 -21.23
C PRO A 56 -5.47 8.24 -21.16
N CYS A 57 -5.84 7.68 -20.01
CA CYS A 57 -6.00 6.23 -19.82
C CYS A 57 -7.41 5.69 -20.13
N VAL A 58 -8.37 6.53 -20.54
CA VAL A 58 -9.73 6.08 -20.93
C VAL A 58 -9.71 4.96 -22.01
N PRO A 59 -8.87 5.01 -23.06
CA PRO A 59 -8.79 3.90 -24.02
C PRO A 59 -8.38 2.55 -23.37
N LEU A 60 -7.46 2.58 -22.40
CA LEU A 60 -7.02 1.37 -21.69
C LEU A 60 -8.10 0.85 -20.73
N VAL A 61 -8.91 1.74 -20.14
CA VAL A 61 -10.11 1.38 -19.36
C VAL A 61 -11.13 0.67 -20.24
N LEU A 62 -11.44 1.21 -21.43
CA LEU A 62 -12.37 0.57 -22.37
C LEU A 62 -11.84 -0.81 -22.82
N ARG A 63 -10.52 -0.95 -23.01
CA ARG A 63 -9.89 -2.25 -23.28
C ARG A 63 -10.10 -3.26 -22.14
N LEU A 64 -9.91 -2.82 -20.89
CA LEU A 64 -10.14 -3.64 -19.70
C LEU A 64 -11.60 -4.09 -19.59
N GLU A 65 -12.55 -3.17 -19.79
CA GLU A 65 -13.98 -3.46 -19.69
C GLU A 65 -14.45 -4.41 -20.79
N ASN A 66 -13.97 -4.23 -22.03
CA ASN A 66 -14.21 -5.17 -23.13
C ASN A 66 -13.58 -6.56 -22.90
N ALA A 67 -12.52 -6.66 -22.09
CA ALA A 67 -11.87 -7.92 -21.75
C ALA A 67 -12.60 -8.70 -20.63
N LEU A 68 -13.54 -8.07 -19.92
CA LEU A 68 -14.32 -8.63 -18.80
C LEU A 68 -15.82 -8.74 -19.15
N PRO A 69 -16.27 -9.86 -19.76
CA PRO A 69 -17.68 -10.07 -20.08
C PRO A 69 -18.60 -9.96 -18.86
N ALA A 70 -19.80 -9.40 -19.06
CA ALA A 70 -20.79 -9.20 -18.00
C ALA A 70 -21.14 -10.50 -17.25
N ASP A 71 -21.28 -11.62 -17.97
CA ASP A 71 -21.57 -12.93 -17.38
C ASP A 71 -20.45 -13.41 -16.44
N TYR A 72 -19.19 -13.16 -16.78
CA TYR A 72 -18.05 -13.50 -15.92
C TYR A 72 -18.06 -12.63 -14.65
N ALA A 73 -18.25 -11.32 -14.79
CA ALA A 73 -18.36 -10.42 -13.65
C ALA A 73 -19.55 -10.77 -12.73
N HIS A 74 -20.68 -11.21 -13.30
CA HIS A 74 -21.85 -11.67 -12.55
C HIS A 74 -21.58 -12.97 -11.78
N GLN A 75 -21.02 -13.99 -12.44
CA GLN A 75 -20.67 -15.27 -11.81
C GLN A 75 -19.61 -15.09 -10.71
N LEU A 76 -18.59 -14.25 -10.95
CA LEU A 76 -17.60 -13.87 -9.97
C LEU A 76 -18.25 -13.22 -8.74
N ARG A 77 -19.14 -12.23 -8.94
CA ARG A 77 -19.88 -11.60 -7.84
C ARG A 77 -20.68 -12.63 -7.04
N GLN A 78 -21.42 -13.53 -7.70
CA GLN A 78 -22.20 -14.56 -7.02
C GLN A 78 -21.31 -15.46 -6.15
N ARG A 79 -20.13 -15.85 -6.67
CA ARG A 79 -19.16 -16.67 -5.95
C ARG A 79 -18.56 -15.93 -4.76
N VAL A 80 -18.04 -14.71 -4.96
CA VAL A 80 -17.46 -13.88 -3.88
C VAL A 80 -18.47 -13.62 -2.76
N MET A 81 -19.73 -13.28 -3.08
CA MET A 81 -20.77 -13.06 -2.07
C MET A 81 -21.24 -14.35 -1.37
N THR A 82 -20.88 -15.54 -1.90
CA THR A 82 -21.14 -16.84 -1.27
C THR A 82 -20.01 -17.25 -0.34
N GLU A 83 -18.75 -17.11 -0.77
CA GLU A 83 -17.55 -17.44 0.02
C GLU A 83 -17.29 -16.40 1.13
N HIS A 84 -17.70 -15.14 0.92
CA HIS A 84 -17.58 -14.05 1.89
C HIS A 84 -18.96 -13.49 2.30
N PRO A 85 -19.79 -14.25 3.05
CA PRO A 85 -21.17 -13.87 3.39
C PRO A 85 -21.27 -12.61 4.28
N ASP A 86 -20.17 -12.18 4.90
CA ASP A 86 -20.07 -10.95 5.66
C ASP A 86 -19.76 -9.69 4.80
N MET A 87 -19.45 -9.85 3.51
CA MET A 87 -19.21 -8.74 2.59
C MET A 87 -20.53 -8.03 2.25
N THR A 88 -20.57 -6.69 2.32
CA THR A 88 -21.75 -5.93 1.88
C THR A 88 -21.66 -5.61 0.39
N GLU A 89 -22.80 -5.30 -0.23
CA GLU A 89 -22.85 -4.90 -1.64
C GLU A 89 -21.98 -3.66 -1.93
N GLU A 90 -21.94 -2.72 -1.00
CA GLU A 90 -21.12 -1.51 -1.09
C GLU A 90 -19.62 -1.85 -0.99
N GLU A 91 -19.24 -2.82 -0.16
CA GLU A 91 -17.86 -3.31 -0.08
C GLU A 91 -17.45 -4.07 -1.34
N TRP A 92 -18.31 -4.96 -1.85
CA TRP A 92 -18.11 -5.64 -3.14
C TRP A 92 -17.86 -4.63 -4.26
N ASN A 93 -18.74 -3.64 -4.41
CA ASN A 93 -18.64 -2.63 -5.47
C ASN A 93 -17.31 -1.85 -5.39
N TRP A 94 -16.85 -1.50 -4.18
CA TRP A 94 -15.55 -0.88 -3.99
C TRP A 94 -14.39 -1.81 -4.32
N ARG A 95 -14.37 -3.04 -3.79
CA ARG A 95 -13.32 -4.03 -4.09
C ARG A 95 -13.24 -4.35 -5.58
N TRP A 96 -14.38 -4.41 -6.29
CA TRP A 96 -14.45 -4.65 -7.73
C TRP A 96 -13.94 -3.47 -8.58
N VAL A 97 -14.15 -2.22 -8.15
CA VAL A 97 -13.50 -1.05 -8.78
C VAL A 97 -11.98 -1.12 -8.56
N GLU A 98 -11.54 -1.37 -7.33
CA GLU A 98 -10.11 -1.38 -7.00
C GLU A 98 -9.36 -2.56 -7.64
N MET A 99 -10.00 -3.72 -7.84
CA MET A 99 -9.42 -4.84 -8.59
C MET A 99 -9.14 -4.47 -10.06
N ARG A 100 -10.07 -3.78 -10.70
CA ARG A 100 -9.89 -3.30 -12.08
C ARG A 100 -8.84 -2.17 -12.16
N ARG A 101 -8.77 -1.29 -11.16
CA ARG A 101 -7.69 -0.28 -11.03
C ARG A 101 -6.31 -0.93 -10.87
N TYR A 102 -6.22 -1.97 -10.05
CA TYR A 102 -5.00 -2.74 -9.88
C TYR A 102 -4.53 -3.37 -11.20
N PHE A 103 -5.42 -4.02 -11.96
CA PHE A 103 -5.05 -4.55 -13.28
C PHE A 103 -4.60 -3.48 -14.27
N LEU A 104 -5.16 -2.27 -14.26
CA LEU A 104 -4.61 -1.15 -15.03
C LEU A 104 -3.17 -0.85 -14.64
N ILE A 105 -2.83 -0.79 -13.34
CA ILE A 105 -1.45 -0.56 -12.89
C ILE A 105 -0.54 -1.73 -13.34
N CYS A 106 -0.98 -3.00 -13.26
CA CYS A 106 -0.23 -4.14 -13.80
C CYS A 106 0.01 -4.06 -15.32
N ALA A 107 -0.92 -3.45 -16.07
CA ALA A 107 -0.75 -3.20 -17.50
C ALA A 107 0.24 -2.06 -17.80
N LEU A 108 0.65 -1.29 -16.79
CA LEU A 108 1.55 -0.15 -16.93
C LEU A 108 2.94 -0.41 -16.34
N PHE A 109 3.07 -1.27 -15.32
CA PHE A 109 4.33 -1.55 -14.62
C PHE A 109 4.70 -3.04 -14.61
N ASN A 110 6.00 -3.34 -14.68
CA ASN A 110 6.52 -4.70 -14.50
C ASN A 110 6.34 -5.14 -13.05
N GLN A 111 5.86 -6.37 -12.84
CA GLN A 111 5.88 -7.07 -11.54
C GLN A 111 5.29 -6.27 -10.36
N MET A 112 4.22 -5.50 -10.59
CA MET A 112 3.53 -4.77 -9.52
C MET A 112 2.95 -5.75 -8.49
N PRO A 113 3.35 -5.70 -7.20
CA PRO A 113 2.83 -6.59 -6.16
C PRO A 113 1.40 -6.22 -5.73
N MET A 114 0.66 -7.19 -5.18
CA MET A 114 -0.63 -6.93 -4.53
C MET A 114 -0.43 -6.42 -3.09
N PHE A 115 -0.86 -5.19 -2.80
CA PHE A 115 -0.71 -4.55 -1.48
C PHE A 115 -1.96 -4.61 -0.59
N SER A 116 -3.08 -5.16 -1.09
CA SER A 116 -4.34 -5.26 -0.34
C SER A 116 -4.90 -6.66 -0.36
N SER A 117 -4.90 -7.34 0.78
CA SER A 117 -5.58 -8.64 0.95
C SER A 117 -7.07 -8.56 0.57
N LYS A 118 -7.75 -7.44 0.85
CA LYS A 118 -9.17 -7.25 0.52
C LYS A 118 -9.44 -7.18 -0.98
N VAL A 119 -8.48 -6.70 -1.76
CA VAL A 119 -8.56 -6.69 -3.23
C VAL A 119 -8.07 -8.05 -3.77
N ASP A 120 -7.06 -8.65 -3.12
CA ASP A 120 -6.55 -9.99 -3.43
C ASP A 120 -7.62 -11.09 -3.29
N ASP A 121 -8.52 -11.00 -2.31
CA ASP A 121 -9.71 -11.87 -2.19
C ASP A 121 -10.48 -11.97 -3.53
N ILE A 122 -10.63 -10.85 -4.24
CA ILE A 122 -11.34 -10.81 -5.53
C ILE A 122 -10.51 -11.48 -6.63
N TRP A 123 -9.17 -11.28 -6.61
CA TRP A 123 -8.28 -11.93 -7.57
C TRP A 123 -8.25 -13.44 -7.38
N HIS A 124 -8.19 -13.93 -6.13
CA HIS A 124 -8.27 -15.36 -5.82
C HIS A 124 -9.54 -16.00 -6.39
N GLU A 125 -10.71 -15.37 -6.22
CA GLU A 125 -11.95 -15.88 -6.80
C GLU A 125 -12.00 -15.76 -8.33
N MET A 126 -11.32 -14.77 -8.94
CA MET A 126 -11.16 -14.72 -10.41
C MET A 126 -10.39 -15.93 -10.95
N LEU A 127 -9.35 -16.40 -10.25
CA LEU A 127 -8.54 -17.55 -10.65
C LEU A 127 -9.32 -18.87 -10.66
N MET A 128 -10.41 -18.98 -9.90
CA MET A 128 -11.25 -20.18 -9.88
C MET A 128 -11.98 -20.38 -11.24
N PHE A 129 -12.20 -19.31 -11.99
CA PHE A 129 -12.72 -19.34 -13.36
C PHE A 129 -11.55 -19.36 -14.36
N THR A 130 -10.75 -20.42 -14.32
CA THR A 130 -9.45 -20.50 -15.03
C THR A 130 -9.52 -20.15 -16.53
N ARG A 131 -10.59 -20.58 -17.22
CA ARG A 131 -10.81 -20.29 -18.64
C ARG A 131 -11.13 -18.80 -18.87
N GLU A 132 -12.06 -18.25 -18.11
CA GLU A 132 -12.49 -16.85 -18.18
C GLU A 132 -11.33 -15.91 -17.82
N TYR A 133 -10.53 -16.29 -16.82
CA TYR A 133 -9.35 -15.56 -16.38
C TYR A 133 -8.24 -15.55 -17.44
N GLN A 134 -7.94 -16.69 -18.06
CA GLN A 134 -7.01 -16.79 -19.19
C GLN A 134 -7.48 -15.90 -20.35
N GLN A 135 -8.77 -15.99 -20.74
CA GLN A 135 -9.34 -15.16 -21.80
C GLN A 135 -9.31 -13.66 -21.46
N PHE A 136 -9.55 -13.28 -20.20
CA PHE A 136 -9.39 -11.90 -19.74
C PHE A 136 -7.94 -11.43 -19.93
N CYS A 137 -6.97 -12.23 -19.49
CA CYS A 137 -5.56 -11.90 -19.59
C CYS A 137 -5.08 -11.78 -21.05
N ASP A 138 -5.46 -12.71 -21.91
CA ASP A 138 -5.12 -12.70 -23.34
C ASP A 138 -5.73 -11.47 -24.04
N ARG A 139 -6.98 -11.11 -23.74
CA ARG A 139 -7.64 -9.92 -24.30
C ARG A 139 -7.01 -8.62 -23.79
N PHE A 140 -6.78 -8.51 -22.48
CA PHE A 140 -6.36 -7.26 -21.85
C PHE A 140 -4.84 -7.03 -21.93
N PHE A 141 -4.05 -7.97 -21.41
CA PHE A 141 -2.58 -7.86 -21.32
C PHE A 141 -1.85 -8.38 -22.57
N GLY A 142 -2.44 -9.34 -23.30
CA GLY A 142 -1.78 -10.07 -24.39
C GLY A 142 -0.96 -11.28 -23.92
N TYR A 143 -0.98 -11.59 -22.62
CA TYR A 143 -0.32 -12.72 -21.98
C TYR A 143 -1.00 -13.06 -20.66
N MET A 144 -0.78 -14.26 -20.13
CA MET A 144 -1.28 -14.67 -18.82
C MET A 144 -0.62 -13.87 -17.69
N LEU A 145 -1.41 -13.09 -16.95
CA LEU A 145 -0.92 -12.47 -15.71
C LEU A 145 -0.89 -13.55 -14.61
N HIS A 146 0.30 -13.98 -14.20
CA HIS A 146 0.42 -14.93 -13.10
C HIS A 146 0.22 -14.23 -11.76
N HIS A 147 -0.69 -14.78 -10.94
CA HIS A 147 -0.83 -14.35 -9.55
C HIS A 147 0.37 -14.79 -8.71
N SER A 148 0.81 -13.92 -7.82
CA SER A 148 1.76 -14.21 -6.75
C SER A 148 1.07 -13.81 -5.44
N PRO A 149 0.63 -14.77 -4.60
CA PRO A 149 -0.17 -14.48 -3.41
C PRO A 149 0.45 -13.45 -2.47
N HIS A 150 -0.39 -12.65 -1.81
CA HIS A 150 0.00 -11.78 -0.71
C HIS A 150 0.43 -12.60 0.53
N GLY A 151 1.64 -13.19 0.47
CA GLY A 151 2.09 -14.19 1.45
C GLY A 151 3.60 -14.25 1.68
N GLN A 152 4.43 -13.49 0.95
CA GLN A 152 5.84 -13.31 1.30
C GLN A 152 6.04 -11.90 1.86
N SER A 153 6.09 -11.80 3.19
CA SER A 153 6.21 -10.56 3.95
C SER A 153 7.61 -9.94 3.89
N VAL A 154 8.20 -9.85 2.71
CA VAL A 154 9.30 -8.92 2.48
C VAL A 154 8.65 -7.55 2.38
N SER A 155 9.02 -6.64 3.28
CA SER A 155 8.61 -5.24 3.14
C SER A 155 9.09 -4.74 1.78
N GLN A 156 8.18 -4.23 0.95
CA GLN A 156 8.47 -3.65 -0.36
C GLN A 156 8.13 -2.14 -0.39
N PRO A 157 8.78 -1.28 0.43
CA PRO A 157 8.44 0.15 0.53
C PRO A 157 8.50 0.86 -0.82
N ASP A 158 9.49 0.53 -1.64
CA ASP A 158 9.75 1.18 -2.92
C ASP A 158 8.66 0.86 -3.96
N GLN A 159 8.20 -0.40 -4.04
CA GLN A 159 7.10 -0.79 -4.92
C GLN A 159 5.76 -0.26 -4.41
N CYS A 160 5.56 -0.17 -3.09
CA CYS A 160 4.39 0.47 -2.47
C CYS A 160 4.37 1.99 -2.76
N ALA A 161 5.50 2.69 -2.63
CA ALA A 161 5.62 4.10 -2.98
C ALA A 161 5.40 4.35 -4.48
N LEU A 162 5.91 3.46 -5.34
CA LEU A 162 5.65 3.48 -6.79
C LEU A 162 4.16 3.28 -7.10
N PHE A 163 3.51 2.33 -6.42
CA PHE A 163 2.07 2.09 -6.53
C PHE A 163 1.26 3.31 -6.10
N ASP A 164 1.55 3.89 -4.94
CA ASP A 164 0.87 5.07 -4.41
C ASP A 164 1.01 6.27 -5.34
N TRP A 165 2.23 6.50 -5.85
CA TRP A 165 2.48 7.53 -6.86
C TRP A 165 1.67 7.27 -8.12
N ALA A 166 1.77 6.08 -8.73
CA ALA A 166 1.04 5.74 -9.95
C ALA A 166 -0.49 5.84 -9.75
N TYR A 167 -1.00 5.35 -8.63
CA TYR A 167 -2.42 5.44 -8.25
C TYR A 167 -2.88 6.90 -8.26
N SER A 168 -2.13 7.80 -7.64
CA SER A 168 -2.42 9.24 -7.61
C SER A 168 -2.34 9.94 -8.97
N GLN A 169 -1.72 9.33 -9.99
CA GLN A 169 -1.72 9.89 -11.35
C GLN A 169 -2.92 9.41 -12.19
N LEU A 170 -3.62 8.36 -11.75
CA LEU A 170 -4.64 7.66 -12.52
C LEU A 170 -6.04 7.75 -11.92
N PHE A 171 -6.14 7.78 -10.58
CA PHE A 171 -7.40 7.57 -9.86
C PHE A 171 -7.61 8.58 -8.71
N PRO A 172 -8.85 9.02 -8.45
CA PRO A 172 -9.19 9.75 -7.23
C PRO A 172 -8.90 8.91 -5.98
N ILE A 173 -8.07 9.44 -5.07
CA ILE A 173 -7.92 8.92 -3.71
C ILE A 173 -9.15 9.35 -2.91
N THR A 174 -9.77 8.41 -2.19
CA THR A 174 -11.00 8.62 -1.42
C THR A 174 -10.96 7.82 -0.13
N ARG A 175 -11.79 8.16 0.86
CA ARG A 175 -11.84 7.43 2.14
C ARG A 175 -12.04 5.91 1.98
N PRO A 176 -12.89 5.39 1.06
CA PRO A 176 -13.08 3.95 0.90
C PRO A 176 -11.90 3.22 0.26
N ASN A 177 -11.32 3.74 -0.82
CA ASN A 177 -10.17 3.07 -1.45
C ASN A 177 -8.91 3.16 -0.57
N SER A 178 -8.69 4.25 0.16
CA SER A 178 -7.64 4.34 1.19
C SER A 178 -7.80 3.27 2.29
N ARG A 179 -9.04 2.91 2.68
CA ARG A 179 -9.32 1.80 3.62
C ARG A 179 -9.11 0.40 3.00
N LEU A 180 -9.16 0.27 1.68
CA LEU A 180 -8.82 -0.97 0.98
C LEU A 180 -7.29 -1.12 0.85
N TRP A 181 -6.58 -0.06 0.49
CA TRP A 181 -5.12 -0.05 0.28
C TRP A 181 -4.26 0.18 1.54
N ASN A 182 -4.87 0.29 2.72
CA ASN A 182 -4.22 0.53 4.01
C ASN A 182 -3.51 1.90 4.14
N GLY A 183 -4.04 2.92 3.46
CA GLY A 183 -3.43 4.25 3.34
C GLY A 183 -2.84 4.48 1.93
N PHE A 184 -2.23 5.64 1.74
CA PHE A 184 -1.47 6.02 0.54
C PHE A 184 -0.33 6.94 0.96
N PHE A 185 0.84 6.84 0.33
CA PHE A 185 2.05 7.60 0.69
C PHE A 185 2.54 7.30 2.12
N ASN A 186 2.57 6.02 2.48
CA ASN A 186 3.18 5.56 3.73
C ASN A 186 4.72 5.50 3.65
N TYR A 187 5.28 5.51 2.44
CA TYR A 187 6.72 5.43 2.17
C TYR A 187 7.16 6.45 1.10
N PRO A 188 8.36 7.03 1.22
CA PRO A 188 8.96 7.85 0.18
C PRO A 188 9.39 6.99 -1.02
N LEU A 189 9.40 7.57 -2.22
CA LEU A 189 9.96 6.96 -3.42
C LEU A 189 11.48 6.81 -3.27
N ALA A 190 12.05 5.64 -3.57
CA ALA A 190 13.50 5.49 -3.54
C ALA A 190 14.17 6.26 -4.67
N LEU A 191 15.40 6.74 -4.44
CA LEU A 191 16.18 7.47 -5.44
C LEU A 191 16.45 6.63 -6.71
N SER A 192 16.58 5.31 -6.57
CA SER A 192 16.65 4.35 -7.68
C SER A 192 15.41 4.40 -8.57
N THR A 193 14.23 4.32 -7.97
CA THR A 193 12.93 4.40 -8.66
C THR A 193 12.72 5.75 -9.33
N MET A 194 13.01 6.84 -8.62
CA MET A 194 12.91 8.19 -9.19
C MET A 194 13.84 8.39 -10.38
N ASN A 195 15.09 7.92 -10.30
CA ASN A 195 16.05 7.98 -11.40
C ASN A 195 15.61 7.12 -12.59
N ASN A 196 15.02 5.94 -12.37
CA ASN A 196 14.50 5.09 -13.45
C ASN A 196 13.33 5.76 -14.19
N LEU A 197 12.35 6.29 -13.45
CA LEU A 197 11.20 6.99 -14.02
C LEU A 197 11.61 8.27 -14.77
N TYR A 198 12.56 9.04 -14.23
CA TYR A 198 13.07 10.25 -14.87
C TYR A 198 13.85 9.96 -16.16
N SER A 199 14.71 8.93 -16.14
CA SER A 199 15.54 8.52 -17.29
C SER A 199 14.81 7.66 -18.34
N PHE A 200 13.50 7.45 -18.18
CA PHE A 200 12.69 6.71 -19.13
C PHE A 200 12.83 7.28 -20.55
N ASN A 201 13.00 6.37 -21.51
CA ASN A 201 13.11 6.67 -22.93
C ASN A 201 12.37 5.56 -23.70
N GLU A 202 11.46 5.94 -24.60
CA GLU A 202 10.62 4.98 -25.34
C GLU A 202 11.42 3.99 -26.20
N TYR A 203 12.63 4.35 -26.63
CA TYR A 203 13.53 3.50 -27.40
C TYR A 203 14.36 2.53 -26.52
N ARG A 204 14.23 2.61 -25.18
CA ARG A 204 15.01 1.80 -24.21
C ARG A 204 14.16 1.23 -23.07
N ILE A 205 12.92 0.87 -23.35
CA ILE A 205 11.96 0.39 -22.33
C ILE A 205 12.43 -0.84 -21.53
N ASP A 206 13.29 -1.68 -22.10
CA ASP A 206 13.79 -2.93 -21.53
C ASP A 206 14.43 -2.81 -20.13
N HIS A 207 14.88 -1.61 -19.74
CA HIS A 207 15.48 -1.33 -18.43
C HIS A 207 14.60 -0.45 -17.53
N SER A 208 13.33 -0.23 -17.90
CA SER A 208 12.41 0.62 -17.15
C SER A 208 11.50 -0.18 -16.22
N LEU A 209 10.91 0.52 -15.25
CA LEU A 209 9.84 -0.01 -14.39
C LEU A 209 8.53 -0.27 -15.15
N PHE A 210 8.35 0.29 -16.35
CA PHE A 210 7.12 0.17 -17.12
C PHE A 210 7.00 -1.17 -17.87
N ASN A 211 5.77 -1.66 -18.02
CA ASN A 211 5.47 -2.95 -18.62
C ASN A 211 5.88 -2.99 -20.11
N ARG A 212 6.99 -3.69 -20.39
CA ARG A 212 7.56 -3.81 -21.74
C ARG A 212 6.58 -4.45 -22.73
N HIS A 213 5.87 -5.48 -22.31
CA HIS A 213 5.01 -6.24 -23.23
C HIS A 213 3.84 -5.36 -23.68
N THR A 214 3.11 -4.77 -22.75
CA THR A 214 1.94 -3.95 -23.06
C THR A 214 2.32 -2.68 -23.81
N PHE A 215 3.42 -2.01 -23.45
CA PHE A 215 3.89 -0.82 -24.19
C PHE A 215 4.17 -1.09 -25.67
N ASN A 216 4.72 -2.26 -26.00
CA ASN A 216 5.08 -2.61 -27.38
C ASN A 216 3.88 -3.12 -28.21
N HIS A 217 2.90 -3.78 -27.58
CA HIS A 217 1.82 -4.48 -28.30
C HIS A 217 0.42 -3.89 -28.08
N ILE A 218 0.23 -3.00 -27.09
CA ILE A 218 -1.06 -2.45 -26.66
C ILE A 218 -0.98 -0.90 -26.74
N PRO A 219 -1.43 -0.28 -27.85
CA PRO A 219 -1.32 1.17 -28.07
C PRO A 219 -1.95 2.03 -26.95
N GLU A 220 -3.01 1.52 -26.32
CA GLU A 220 -3.69 2.15 -25.20
C GLU A 220 -2.80 2.19 -23.95
N ALA A 221 -2.02 1.13 -23.70
CA ALA A 221 -1.05 1.08 -22.61
C ALA A 221 0.18 1.94 -22.91
N LYS A 222 0.67 1.95 -24.16
CA LYS A 222 1.74 2.86 -24.59
C LYS A 222 1.39 4.32 -24.28
N THR A 223 0.18 4.74 -24.63
CA THR A 223 -0.32 6.10 -24.39
C THR A 223 -0.33 6.46 -22.90
N ALA A 224 -0.82 5.54 -22.05
CA ALA A 224 -0.85 5.71 -20.61
C ALA A 224 0.56 5.75 -19.97
N ILE A 225 1.50 4.91 -20.42
CA ILE A 225 2.90 4.90 -19.96
C ILE A 225 3.60 6.22 -20.31
N LEU A 226 3.45 6.71 -21.54
CA LEU A 226 4.01 8.00 -21.97
C LEU A 226 3.45 9.17 -21.14
N TYR A 227 2.15 9.15 -20.82
CA TYR A 227 1.54 10.11 -19.92
C TYR A 227 2.17 10.07 -18.50
N LEU A 228 2.30 8.88 -17.90
CA LEU A 228 2.91 8.72 -16.57
C LEU A 228 4.37 9.18 -16.54
N SER A 229 5.17 8.81 -17.54
CA SER A 229 6.55 9.29 -17.66
C SER A 229 6.62 10.81 -17.73
N LYS A 230 5.73 11.45 -18.50
CA LYS A 230 5.65 12.92 -18.58
C LYS A 230 5.27 13.55 -17.23
N GLN A 231 4.29 12.99 -16.51
CA GLN A 231 3.94 13.47 -15.16
C GLN A 231 5.15 13.39 -14.22
N PHE A 232 5.88 12.27 -14.25
CA PHE A 232 7.06 12.10 -13.39
C PHE A 232 8.15 13.13 -13.70
N GLN A 233 8.45 13.35 -14.99
CA GLN A 233 9.44 14.33 -15.42
C GLN A 233 9.07 15.77 -14.99
N ASP A 234 7.79 16.13 -15.09
CA ASP A 234 7.30 17.45 -14.68
C ASP A 234 7.35 17.64 -13.14
N HIS A 235 6.99 16.62 -12.37
CA HIS A 235 7.10 16.64 -10.90
C HIS A 235 8.56 16.67 -10.44
N ASN A 236 9.44 15.87 -11.05
CA ASN A 236 10.88 15.85 -10.74
C ASN A 236 11.54 17.19 -11.06
N LYS A 237 11.14 17.85 -12.15
CA LYS A 237 11.60 19.22 -12.48
C LYS A 237 11.20 20.24 -11.41
N GLN A 238 9.98 20.18 -10.87
CA GLN A 238 9.55 21.04 -9.77
C GLN A 238 10.29 20.73 -8.46
N ALA A 239 10.51 19.44 -8.16
CA ALA A 239 11.27 19.00 -7.00
C ALA A 239 12.73 19.47 -7.02
N LEU A 240 13.38 19.45 -8.19
CA LEU A 240 14.73 20.02 -8.40
C LEU A 240 14.79 21.55 -8.22
N GLN A 241 13.69 22.26 -8.46
CA GLN A 241 13.57 23.70 -8.23
C GLN A 241 13.32 24.06 -6.76
N LYS A 242 13.27 23.07 -5.85
CA LYS A 242 13.02 23.26 -4.40
C LYS A 242 11.79 24.10 -4.06
N THR A 243 10.82 24.12 -4.97
CA THR A 243 9.54 24.80 -4.79
C THR A 243 8.49 23.74 -4.49
N PRO A 244 7.89 23.71 -3.28
CA PRO A 244 6.84 22.75 -2.97
C PRO A 244 5.59 23.03 -3.82
N PRO A 245 4.79 22.00 -4.16
CA PRO A 245 3.57 22.19 -4.92
C PRO A 245 2.56 23.10 -4.19
N ALA A 246 1.81 23.88 -4.95
CA ALA A 246 0.84 24.83 -4.39
C ALA A 246 -0.27 24.12 -3.62
N ARG A 247 -0.54 24.55 -2.38
CA ARG A 247 -1.61 23.98 -1.55
C ARG A 247 -2.97 24.52 -1.97
N TYR A 248 -3.98 23.64 -2.03
CA TYR A 248 -5.36 24.03 -2.31
C TYR A 248 -5.91 24.93 -1.20
N ASN A 249 -6.08 26.23 -1.47
CA ASN A 249 -6.67 27.17 -0.52
C ASN A 249 -8.19 27.26 -0.68
N LYS A 250 -8.92 26.71 0.30
CA LYS A 250 -10.40 26.72 0.37
C LYS A 250 -11.04 28.13 0.41
N GLN A 251 -10.28 29.21 0.60
CA GLN A 251 -10.81 30.58 0.62
C GLN A 251 -11.08 31.16 -0.78
N SER A 252 -10.47 30.62 -1.85
CA SER A 252 -10.77 31.09 -3.21
C SER A 252 -12.02 30.40 -3.78
N LYS A 253 -13.21 30.90 -3.39
CA LYS A 253 -14.50 30.49 -3.99
C LYS A 253 -14.85 31.22 -5.28
N HIS A 254 -14.09 32.25 -5.65
CA HIS A 254 -14.29 33.04 -6.85
C HIS A 254 -12.95 33.46 -7.44
N HIS A 255 -12.27 32.52 -8.11
CA HIS A 255 -11.49 32.88 -9.30
C HIS A 255 -11.55 31.76 -10.32
N THR A 256 -11.87 32.15 -11.55
CA THR A 256 -11.53 31.46 -12.79
C THR A 256 -10.09 30.95 -12.75
N TYR A 257 -9.84 29.79 -13.37
CA TYR A 257 -8.51 29.24 -13.64
C TYR A 257 -7.50 30.34 -14.01
N ASP A 258 -6.69 30.75 -13.04
CA ASP A 258 -5.58 31.66 -13.28
C ASP A 258 -4.39 30.81 -13.70
N ASN A 259 -4.01 30.95 -14.97
CA ASN A 259 -3.18 29.98 -15.69
C ASN A 259 -1.67 30.18 -15.41
N GLY A 260 -1.33 30.50 -14.16
CA GLY A 260 0.01 30.84 -13.71
C GLY A 260 0.90 29.61 -13.50
N ASN A 261 1.49 29.08 -14.58
CA ASN A 261 2.62 28.12 -14.62
C ASN A 261 2.52 26.78 -13.82
N TYR A 262 1.49 26.56 -13.00
CA TYR A 262 1.26 25.31 -12.27
C TYR A 262 0.18 24.49 -12.97
N THR A 263 0.55 23.85 -14.07
CA THR A 263 -0.29 22.87 -14.78
C THR A 263 0.53 21.64 -15.12
N SER A 264 0.71 20.77 -14.13
CA SER A 264 0.96 19.35 -14.46
C SER A 264 -0.31 18.83 -15.15
N PRO A 265 -0.26 18.07 -16.26
CA PRO A 265 -1.47 17.63 -16.95
C PRO A 265 -2.46 16.84 -16.08
N SER A 266 -1.99 16.28 -14.96
CA SER A 266 -2.78 15.68 -13.87
C SER A 266 -3.70 16.65 -13.11
N ASP A 267 -3.39 17.96 -13.13
CA ASP A 267 -4.12 18.99 -12.38
C ASP A 267 -5.47 19.30 -13.03
N ASN A 268 -5.61 19.06 -14.35
CA ASN A 268 -6.90 19.08 -15.07
C ASN A 268 -7.91 18.07 -14.49
N TYR A 269 -7.44 17.06 -13.75
CA TYR A 269 -8.26 16.03 -13.11
C TYR A 269 -8.21 16.09 -11.58
N GLY A 270 -7.43 17.03 -11.01
CA GLY A 270 -7.25 17.18 -9.56
C GLY A 270 -6.52 16.03 -8.87
N LEU A 271 -5.78 15.20 -9.62
CA LEU A 271 -5.20 13.96 -9.10
C LEU A 271 -3.72 14.09 -8.67
N GLY A 272 -2.91 14.71 -9.52
CA GLY A 272 -1.46 14.60 -9.40
C GLY A 272 -0.81 15.41 -8.28
N LEU A 273 -1.52 16.35 -7.64
CA LEU A 273 -0.95 17.20 -6.59
C LEU A 273 -0.33 16.41 -5.44
N SER A 274 -0.99 15.31 -5.03
CA SER A 274 -0.48 14.42 -3.98
C SER A 274 0.76 13.63 -4.44
N GLY A 275 0.78 13.15 -5.68
CA GLY A 275 1.97 12.52 -6.28
C GLY A 275 3.12 13.48 -6.57
N CYS A 276 2.84 14.75 -6.88
CA CYS A 276 3.83 15.81 -7.02
C CYS A 276 4.47 16.12 -5.65
N ALA A 277 3.66 16.21 -4.59
CA ALA A 277 4.16 16.31 -3.23
C ALA A 277 5.00 15.08 -2.86
N ALA A 278 4.57 13.86 -3.22
CA ALA A 278 5.34 12.65 -2.96
C ALA A 278 6.73 12.69 -3.63
N VAL A 279 6.85 13.09 -4.90
CA VAL A 279 8.15 13.27 -5.55
C VAL A 279 8.98 14.37 -4.85
N TYR A 280 8.36 15.53 -4.56
CA TYR A 280 9.02 16.65 -3.90
C TYR A 280 9.64 16.26 -2.55
N TYR A 281 8.84 15.66 -1.64
CA TYR A 281 9.29 15.32 -0.29
C TYR A 281 10.21 14.10 -0.28
N SER A 282 10.03 13.12 -1.17
CA SER A 282 10.99 12.00 -1.34
C SER A 282 12.39 12.48 -1.72
N GLN A 283 12.50 13.61 -2.43
CA GLN A 283 13.78 14.17 -2.85
C GLN A 283 14.35 15.22 -1.88
N ASN A 284 13.51 16.05 -1.24
CA ASN A 284 13.96 17.23 -0.49
C ASN A 284 13.81 17.13 1.04
N ASP A 285 12.87 16.34 1.56
CA ASP A 285 12.62 16.20 3.01
C ASP A 285 11.93 14.87 3.32
N VAL A 286 12.75 13.81 3.35
CA VAL A 286 12.32 12.44 3.63
C VAL A 286 11.84 12.28 5.08
N GLN A 287 12.40 13.06 6.02
CA GLN A 287 12.09 12.95 7.45
C GLN A 287 10.64 13.34 7.76
N HIS A 288 10.12 14.36 7.07
CA HIS A 288 8.72 14.81 7.22
C HIS A 288 7.80 14.33 6.10
N PHE A 289 8.22 13.35 5.30
CA PHE A 289 7.48 12.86 4.12
C PHE A 289 5.99 12.59 4.40
N CYS A 290 5.66 11.68 5.32
CA CYS A 290 4.27 11.30 5.60
C CYS A 290 3.41 12.48 6.06
N PRO A 291 3.77 13.24 7.13
CA PRO A 291 2.95 14.37 7.57
C PRO A 291 2.89 15.51 6.55
N ALA A 292 3.89 15.66 5.67
CA ALA A 292 3.88 16.67 4.63
C ALA A 292 2.99 16.29 3.43
N VAL A 293 3.13 15.08 2.88
CA VAL A 293 2.32 14.59 1.75
C VAL A 293 0.85 14.44 2.14
N ASN A 294 0.56 14.03 3.38
CA ASN A 294 -0.81 13.97 3.90
C ASN A 294 -1.57 15.30 3.74
N GLN A 295 -0.90 16.45 3.82
CA GLN A 295 -1.54 17.77 3.66
C GLN A 295 -2.09 18.03 2.24
N TYR A 296 -1.71 17.21 1.26
CA TYR A 296 -2.18 17.26 -0.13
C TYR A 296 -3.23 16.18 -0.47
N LEU A 297 -3.58 15.31 0.50
CA LEU A 297 -4.68 14.35 0.36
C LEU A 297 -6.05 15.01 0.66
N PRO A 298 -7.17 14.43 0.18
CA PRO A 298 -8.51 14.88 0.55
C PRO A 298 -8.76 14.85 2.06
N ALA A 299 -9.50 15.83 2.59
CA ALA A 299 -9.64 16.02 4.04
C ALA A 299 -10.30 14.83 4.79
N ASP A 300 -11.18 14.08 4.12
CA ASP A 300 -11.78 12.84 4.63
C ASP A 300 -10.80 11.66 4.67
N VAL A 301 -9.74 11.70 3.85
CA VAL A 301 -8.62 10.74 3.84
C VAL A 301 -7.59 11.10 4.90
N GLN A 302 -7.24 12.39 5.04
CA GLN A 302 -6.29 12.89 6.04
C GLN A 302 -6.61 12.39 7.46
N THR A 303 -7.90 12.37 7.81
CA THR A 303 -8.39 11.91 9.12
C THR A 303 -8.32 10.40 9.31
N LEU A 304 -8.29 9.58 8.25
CA LEU A 304 -7.98 8.16 8.39
C LEU A 304 -6.49 7.95 8.63
N GLN A 305 -5.65 8.62 7.86
CA GLN A 305 -4.22 8.35 7.88
C GLN A 305 -3.56 8.82 9.18
N SER A 306 -4.11 9.84 9.87
CA SER A 306 -3.66 10.20 11.21
C SER A 306 -3.87 9.11 12.27
N TYR A 307 -4.85 8.21 12.11
CA TYR A 307 -5.03 7.06 13.01
C TYR A 307 -4.03 5.92 12.75
N ASN A 308 -3.51 5.79 11.52
CA ASN A 308 -2.47 4.82 11.18
C ASN A 308 -1.08 5.39 11.47
N ALA A 309 -0.86 6.68 11.17
CA ALA A 309 0.45 7.34 11.28
C ALA A 309 0.99 7.43 12.72
N SER A 310 0.15 7.30 13.74
CA SER A 310 0.60 7.21 15.14
C SER A 310 1.35 5.93 15.48
N SER A 311 1.39 4.95 14.56
CA SER A 311 2.10 3.67 14.73
C SER A 311 2.85 3.18 13.49
N SER A 312 2.82 3.90 12.35
CA SER A 312 3.31 3.36 11.07
C SER A 312 4.08 4.32 10.15
N CYS A 313 4.74 5.36 10.66
CA CYS A 313 5.82 6.00 9.89
C CYS A 313 7.00 4.99 9.79
N GLY A 314 7.12 4.34 8.64
CA GLY A 314 7.77 3.03 8.53
C GLY A 314 9.29 3.03 8.67
N THR A 315 9.81 3.08 9.90
CA THR A 315 11.17 2.61 10.25
C THR A 315 11.24 1.07 10.25
N GLY A 316 11.02 0.47 9.06
CA GLY A 316 11.44 -0.90 8.77
C GLY A 316 10.72 -2.06 9.47
N TYR A 317 9.66 -1.84 10.24
CA TYR A 317 8.88 -2.93 10.86
C TYR A 317 7.36 -2.71 10.73
N MET A 318 6.76 -3.36 9.73
CA MET A 318 5.32 -3.63 9.73
C MET A 318 5.06 -4.83 10.64
N SER A 319 4.56 -4.57 11.85
CA SER A 319 4.12 -5.64 12.75
C SER A 319 2.99 -6.44 12.11
N THR A 320 3.23 -7.73 11.90
CA THR A 320 2.19 -8.68 11.49
C THR A 320 1.03 -8.64 12.46
N ASP A 321 -0.20 -8.38 11.99
CA ASP A 321 -1.38 -8.70 12.79
C ASP A 321 -1.49 -10.23 12.87
N SER A 322 -1.01 -10.77 13.99
CA SER A 322 -0.85 -12.19 14.23
C SER A 322 -0.99 -12.50 15.72
N GLY A 323 -2.16 -12.16 16.27
CA GLY A 323 -2.74 -12.88 17.40
C GLY A 323 -1.99 -12.85 18.73
N SER A 324 -1.93 -11.66 19.35
CA SER A 324 -1.86 -11.47 20.82
C SER A 324 -0.95 -12.42 21.60
N GLY A 325 0.37 -12.21 21.52
CA GLY A 325 1.29 -12.60 22.60
C GLY A 325 1.14 -11.63 23.79
N ARG A 326 0.96 -12.14 25.00
CA ARG A 326 0.81 -11.32 26.21
C ARG A 326 2.16 -10.90 26.79
N SER A 327 2.27 -9.63 27.18
CA SER A 327 3.09 -9.21 28.33
C SER A 327 2.30 -8.17 29.11
N GLY A 328 1.66 -8.60 30.20
CA GLY A 328 0.97 -7.69 31.10
C GLY A 328 1.92 -7.19 32.18
N HIS A 329 1.79 -5.93 32.58
CA HIS A 329 2.19 -5.48 33.90
C HIS A 329 1.08 -4.61 34.49
N HIS A 330 0.85 -4.78 35.79
CA HIS A 330 -0.32 -4.26 36.48
C HIS A 330 -0.11 -2.78 36.88
N SER A 331 -1.13 -1.96 36.65
CA SER A 331 -1.25 -0.63 37.26
C SER A 331 -2.31 -0.66 38.36
N HIS A 332 -1.89 -0.87 39.61
CA HIS A 332 -2.63 -0.40 40.77
C HIS A 332 -2.03 0.94 41.21
N GLY A 333 -2.87 1.94 41.45
CA GLY A 333 -2.45 3.20 42.03
C GLY A 333 -2.88 3.31 43.48
N SER A 334 -2.08 4.00 44.28
CA SER A 334 -2.52 4.73 45.48
C SER A 334 -1.37 5.57 46.03
N ASP A 335 -1.63 6.87 46.11
CA ASP A 335 -1.27 7.78 47.19
C ASP A 335 0.19 8.20 47.46
N SER A 336 0.28 9.52 47.67
CA SER A 336 1.35 10.34 48.20
C SER A 336 1.98 9.84 49.51
N TYR A 337 3.26 10.18 49.73
CA TYR A 337 3.66 11.07 50.85
C TYR A 337 5.05 11.70 50.61
N ASP A 338 5.29 12.78 51.35
CA ASP A 338 6.46 13.67 51.31
C ASP A 338 7.64 13.14 52.14
N SER A 339 8.88 13.41 51.72
CA SER A 339 9.98 13.87 52.60
C SER A 339 11.32 14.02 51.87
N SER A 340 12.08 15.03 52.29
CA SER A 340 13.42 15.37 51.84
C SER A 340 14.51 14.53 52.53
N HIS A 341 15.68 14.38 51.89
CA HIS A 341 16.95 14.84 52.48
C HIS A 341 18.14 14.77 51.48
N SER A 342 19.12 15.62 51.74
CA SER A 342 20.39 15.80 51.04
C SER A 342 21.47 14.80 51.48
N HIS A 343 22.43 14.47 50.61
CA HIS A 343 23.83 14.88 50.83
C HIS A 343 24.75 14.65 49.61
N SER A 344 25.86 15.40 49.65
CA SER A 344 26.96 15.52 48.69
C SER A 344 28.00 14.40 48.77
N GLY A 345 28.70 14.15 47.65
CA GLY A 345 29.95 13.38 47.64
C GLY A 345 30.68 13.48 46.29
N ASN A 346 31.74 14.29 46.24
CA ASN A 346 32.74 14.22 45.18
C ASN A 346 33.55 12.92 45.35
N ASP A 347 34.09 12.37 44.25
CA ASP A 347 35.56 12.33 44.11
C ASP A 347 36.01 11.88 42.72
N SER A 348 37.06 12.53 42.25
CA SER A 348 37.72 12.28 40.97
C SER A 348 38.95 11.40 41.15
N SER A 349 39.15 10.39 40.30
CA SER A 349 40.50 9.85 40.08
C SER A 349 40.70 9.37 38.65
N SER A 350 41.77 9.87 38.05
CA SER A 350 42.31 9.46 36.75
C SER A 350 43.33 8.33 36.92
N SER A 351 43.41 7.40 35.97
CA SER A 351 44.66 6.73 35.63
C SER A 351 44.61 6.16 34.22
N SER A 352 45.79 5.98 33.64
CA SER A 352 46.00 5.87 32.19
C SER A 352 46.63 4.54 31.79
N CYS A 353 46.46 4.23 30.49
CA CYS A 353 47.43 3.63 29.55
C CYS A 353 47.99 2.20 29.72
N SER A 354 48.18 1.60 28.54
CA SER A 354 49.18 0.58 28.16
C SER A 354 48.86 -0.90 28.47
N SER A 355 49.26 -1.88 27.66
CA SER A 355 49.69 -1.95 26.24
C SER A 355 49.83 -3.44 25.84
N ASP A 356 49.83 -3.74 24.53
CA ASP A 356 50.51 -4.91 23.91
C ASP A 356 50.01 -6.36 24.23
N SER A 357 50.28 -7.40 23.43
CA SER A 357 50.45 -7.58 21.96
C SER A 357 50.57 -9.09 21.65
N SER A 358 50.66 -9.47 20.36
CA SER A 358 50.85 -10.84 19.79
C SER A 358 49.60 -11.76 19.72
N GLY A 359 49.37 -12.59 18.69
CA GLY A 359 50.00 -12.66 17.35
C GLY A 359 50.49 -14.07 16.97
N SER A 360 49.85 -14.72 15.98
CA SER A 360 50.41 -15.81 15.14
C SER A 360 49.51 -16.13 13.94
N SER A 361 50.08 -16.71 12.87
CA SER A 361 49.49 -16.82 11.53
C SER A 361 50.02 -18.04 10.75
N CYS A 362 49.14 -18.73 10.00
CA CYS A 362 49.41 -19.59 8.81
C CYS A 362 48.10 -20.29 8.33
N GLY A 363 47.88 -20.69 7.07
CA GLY A 363 48.60 -20.45 5.80
C GLY A 363 48.35 -21.56 4.73
N GLY A 364 48.07 -21.19 3.46
CA GLY A 364 47.94 -22.10 2.28
C GLY A 364 46.59 -22.87 2.17
N GLY A 365 46.09 -23.38 1.04
CA GLY A 365 46.46 -23.45 -0.40
C GLY A 365 45.42 -24.34 -1.15
N GLY A 366 45.39 -24.58 -2.48
CA GLY A 366 46.16 -24.01 -3.60
C GLY A 366 46.31 -24.98 -4.80
N GLY A 367 45.43 -24.92 -5.81
CA GLY A 367 45.36 -25.85 -6.98
C GLY A 367 44.08 -26.70 -7.00
N ASP A 368 43.50 -27.12 -8.14
CA ASP A 368 43.97 -27.09 -9.54
C ASP A 368 43.06 -26.24 -10.48
#